data_AF-A0A372R7I8-F1
#
_entry.id   AF-A0A372R7I8-F1
#
_cell.length_a   1.000
_cell.length_b   1.000
_cell.length_c   1.000
_cell.angle_alpha   90.00
_cell.angle_beta   90.00
_cell.angle_gamma   90.00
#
_symmetry.space_group_name_H-M   'P 1'
#
loop_
_entity.id
_entity.type
_entity.pdbx_description
1 polymer ?
#
loop_
_entity_poly.entity_id
_entity_poly.type
_entity_poly.pdbx_seq_one_letter_code
_entity_poly.pdbx_strand_id
1 'polypeptide(L)' 'MAPEVLRGKPYTKAGDIYSFGIIMWEMTSGVPAFHNIPHDLNLSLNICRGIRPEIIEGTMPEYVELMKKCWDNNP' A
#
# COMPACT_ATOMS: atom_id res chain seq x y z
N MET A 1 -0.23 -3.07 5.74
CA MET A 1 -1.15 -4.23 5.70
C MET A 1 -2.31 -3.93 4.77
N ALA A 2 -2.87 -4.97 4.13
CA ALA A 2 -3.99 -4.82 3.20
C ALA A 2 -5.30 -4.39 3.90
N PRO A 3 -6.16 -3.57 3.27
CA PRO A 3 -7.37 -3.03 3.87
C PRO A 3 -8.37 -4.08 4.36
N GLU A 4 -8.49 -5.23 3.70
CA GLU A 4 -9.36 -6.32 4.12
C GLU A 4 -8.87 -6.97 5.42
N VAL A 5 -7.56 -7.15 5.57
CA VAL A 5 -6.93 -7.68 6.79
C VAL A 5 -7.13 -6.71 7.95
N LEU A 6 -6.91 -5.41 7.71
CA LEU A 6 -7.14 -4.36 8.71
C LEU A 6 -8.60 -4.26 9.18
N ARG A 7 -9.56 -4.63 8.32
CA ARG A 7 -11.00 -4.69 8.65
C ARG A 7 -11.41 -6.01 9.32
N GLY A 8 -10.46 -6.90 9.61
CA GLY A 8 -10.75 -8.22 10.19
C GLY A 8 -11.44 -9.18 9.23
N LYS A 9 -11.41 -8.93 7.92
CA LYS A 9 -11.88 -9.89 6.92
C LYS A 9 -10.83 -11.00 6.73
N PRO A 10 -11.24 -12.17 6.21
CA PRO A 10 -10.30 -13.24 5.91
C PRO A 10 -9.16 -12.79 5.00
N TYR A 11 -7.96 -13.28 5.29
CA TYR A 11 -6.81 -13.14 4.42
C TYR A 11 -7.08 -13.81 3.07
N THR A 12 -6.65 -13.18 1.98
CA THR A 12 -6.75 -13.73 0.63
C THR A 12 -5.46 -13.47 -0.15
N LYS A 13 -5.32 -14.11 -1.32
CA LYS A 13 -4.20 -13.83 -2.24
C LYS A 13 -4.13 -12.36 -2.66
N ALA A 14 -5.24 -11.64 -2.67
CA ALA A 14 -5.20 -10.21 -2.98
C ALA A 14 -4.47 -9.39 -1.90
N GLY A 15 -4.43 -9.88 -0.66
CA GLY A 15 -3.62 -9.28 0.41
C GLY A 15 -2.11 -9.44 0.19
N ASP A 16 -1.68 -10.56 -0.42
CA ASP A 16 -0.29 -10.74 -0.88
C ASP A 16 0.04 -9.72 -1.98
N ILE A 17 -0.86 -9.57 -2.97
CA ILE A 17 -0.69 -8.61 -4.08
C ILE A 17 -0.65 -7.16 -3.58
N TYR A 18 -1.50 -6.81 -2.61
CA TYR A 18 -1.44 -5.52 -1.95
C TYR A 18 -0.08 -5.28 -1.30
N SER A 19 0.40 -6.25 -0.53
CA SER A 19 1.70 -6.16 0.14
C SER A 19 2.84 -6.06 -0.87
N PHE A 20 2.75 -6.76 -1.99
CA PHE A 20 3.69 -6.62 -3.11
C PHE A 20 3.72 -5.19 -3.68
N GLY A 21 2.55 -4.55 -3.87
CA GLY A 21 2.49 -3.15 -4.28
C GLY A 21 3.16 -2.18 -3.29
N ILE A 22 3.03 -2.44 -1.99
CA ILE A 22 3.72 -1.64 -0.97
C ILE A 22 5.24 -1.88 -1.01
N ILE A 23 5.70 -3.12 -1.18
CA ILE A 23 7.13 -3.45 -1.33
C ILE A 23 7.72 -2.77 -2.57
N MET A 24 6.99 -2.77 -3.70
CA MET A 24 7.39 -2.06 -4.91
C MET A 24 7.65 -0.57 -4.63
N TRP A 25 6.81 0.06 -3.81
CA TRP A 25 7.00 1.45 -3.42
C TRP A 25 8.18 1.67 -2.46
N GLU A 26 8.39 0.75 -1.52
CA GLU A 26 9.56 0.81 -0.64
C GLU A 26 10.87 0.67 -1.42
N MET A 27 10.87 -0.12 -2.49
CA MET A 27 12.01 -0.23 -3.41
C MET A 27 12.28 1.06 -4.18
N THR A 28 11.25 1.80 -4.60
CA THR A 28 11.44 3.06 -5.34
C THR A 28 11.80 4.22 -4.43
N SER A 29 11.25 4.26 -3.21
CA SER A 29 11.48 5.33 -2.24
C SER A 29 12.75 5.12 -1.39
N GLY A 30 13.18 3.87 -1.23
CA GLY A 30 14.30 3.51 -0.34
C GLY A 30 13.97 3.65 1.15
N VAL A 31 12.70 3.85 1.52
CA VAL A 31 12.25 4.02 2.91
C VAL A 31 10.99 3.19 3.18
N PRO A 32 10.72 2.82 4.45
CA PRO A 32 9.50 2.11 4.80
C PRO A 32 8.24 2.93 4.46
N ALA A 33 7.18 2.24 4.02
CA ALA A 33 5.89 2.88 3.74
C ALA A 33 5.33 3.56 4.99
N PHE A 34 4.92 4.83 4.83
CA PHE A 34 4.43 5.67 5.93
C PHE A 34 5.42 5.82 7.09
N HIS A 35 6.74 5.84 6.83
CA HIS A 35 7.78 5.96 7.88
C HIS A 35 7.63 7.20 8.78
N ASN A 36 6.94 8.24 8.32
CA ASN A 36 6.74 9.51 9.01
C ASN A 36 5.38 9.61 9.73
N ILE A 37 4.58 8.55 9.73
CA ILE A 37 3.25 8.51 10.37
C ILE A 37 3.28 7.45 11.47
N PRO A 38 2.72 7.70 12.67
CA PRO A 38 2.56 6.67 13.69
C PRO A 38 1.78 5.47 13.18
N HIS A 39 2.27 4.25 13.45
CA HIS A 39 1.63 3.00 13.03
C HIS A 39 0.53 2.60 14.01
N ASP A 40 -0.50 3.45 14.10
CA ASP A 40 -1.60 3.33 15.04
C ASP A 40 -2.94 2.99 14.34
N LEU A 41 -4.03 3.01 15.12
CA LEU A 41 -5.37 2.80 14.59
C LEU A 41 -5.76 3.86 13.55
N ASN A 42 -5.27 5.10 13.67
CA ASN A 42 -5.59 6.17 12.71
C ASN A 42 -4.98 5.87 11.35
N LEU A 43 -3.72 5.44 11.29
CA LEU A 43 -3.09 5.02 10.05
C LEU A 43 -3.87 3.86 9.42
N SER A 44 -4.25 2.87 10.23
CA SER A 44 -5.03 1.71 9.78
C SER A 44 -6.38 2.13 9.17
N LEU A 45 -7.10 3.05 9.81
CA LEU A 45 -8.35 3.62 9.29
C LEU A 45 -8.14 4.41 8.01
N ASN A 46 -7.04 5.17 7.90
CA ASN A 46 -6.72 5.94 6.70
C ASN A 46 -6.38 5.02 5.51
N ILE A 47 -5.66 3.91 5.74
CA ILE A 47 -5.40 2.88 4.71
C ILE A 47 -6.73 2.31 4.22
N CYS A 48 -7.64 1.98 5.13
CA CYS A 48 -9.00 1.54 4.81
C CYS A 48 -9.84 2.59 4.08
N ARG A 49 -9.51 3.88 4.19
CA ARG A 49 -10.15 4.99 3.46
C ARG A 49 -9.49 5.30 2.12
N GLY A 50 -8.38 4.64 1.79
CA GLY A 50 -7.70 4.80 0.51
C GLY A 50 -6.45 5.66 0.52
N ILE A 51 -5.90 6.04 1.69
CA ILE A 51 -4.57 6.67 1.70
C ILE A 51 -3.55 5.71 1.11
N ARG A 52 -2.65 6.24 0.29
CA ARG A 52 -1.51 5.51 -0.29
C ARG A 52 -0.25 6.36 -0.16
N PRO A 53 0.94 5.74 -0.16
CA PRO A 53 2.18 6.48 -0.23
C PRO A 53 2.25 7.36 -1.49
N GLU A 54 2.95 8.49 -1.40
CA GLU A 54 3.13 9.41 -2.51
C GLU A 54 4.03 8.80 -3.59
N ILE A 55 3.69 8.98 -4.87
CA ILE A 55 4.51 8.46 -5.96
C ILE A 55 5.82 9.25 -6.04
N ILE A 56 6.95 8.54 -5.97
CA ILE A 56 8.28 9.14 -6.03
C ILE A 56 8.55 9.66 -7.44
N GLU A 57 8.97 10.92 -7.53
CA GLU A 57 9.34 11.55 -8.80
C GLU A 57 10.44 10.75 -9.52
N GLY A 58 10.30 10.57 -10.83
CA GLY A 58 11.20 9.75 -11.62
C GLY A 58 10.90 8.25 -11.61
N THR A 59 9.91 7.78 -10.84
CA THR A 59 9.42 6.40 -10.99
C THR A 59 8.82 6.21 -12.37
N MET A 60 9.28 5.17 -13.08
CA MET A 60 8.82 4.85 -14.43
C MET A 60 7.29 4.64 -14.49
N PRO A 61 6.56 5.21 -15.48
CA PRO A 61 5.09 5.18 -15.51
C PRO A 61 4.47 3.79 -15.43
N GLU A 62 5.07 2.80 -16.09
CA GLU A 62 4.63 1.41 -16.10
C GLU A 62 4.73 0.79 -14.70
N TYR A 63 5.76 1.16 -13.94
CA TYR A 63 5.95 0.73 -12.57
C TYR A 63 4.90 1.37 -11.64
N VAL A 64 4.60 2.66 -11.85
CA VAL A 64 3.53 3.37 -11.13
C VAL A 64 2.17 2.72 -11.40
N GLU A 65 1.86 2.38 -12.64
CA GLU A 65 0.60 1.74 -13.01
C GLU A 65 0.46 0.37 -12.37
N LEU A 66 1.50 -0.48 -12.44
CA LEU A 66 1.50 -1.81 -11.83
C LEU A 66 1.34 -1.71 -10.31
N MET A 67 2.13 -0.86 -9.66
CA MET A 67 2.07 -0.62 -8.22
C MET A 67 0.67 -0.15 -7.79
N LYS A 68 0.04 0.74 -8.58
CA LYS A 68 -1.34 1.19 -8.37
C LYS A 68 -2.38 0.09 -8.45
N LYS A 69 -2.24 -0.83 -9.40
CA LYS A 69 -3.10 -2.01 -9.52
C LYS A 69 -2.91 -2.95 -8.33
N CYS A 70 -1.68 -3.12 -7.85
CA CYS A 70 -1.38 -4.03 -6.76
C CYS A 70 -2.00 -3.60 -5.43
N TRP A 71 -1.96 -2.31 -5.08
CA TRP A 71 -2.44 -1.81 -3.79
C TRP A 71 -3.85 -1.19 -3.84
N ASP A 72 -4.74 -1.66 -4.72
CA ASP A 72 -6.12 -1.16 -4.78
C ASP A 72 -6.87 -1.41 -3.45
N ASN A 73 -7.90 -0.62 -3.19
CA ASN A 73 -8.76 -0.79 -2.00
C ASN A 73 -9.76 -1.94 -2.16
N ASN A 74 -10.12 -2.25 -3.41
CA ASN A 74 -10.96 -3.36 -3.77
C ASN A 74 -10.09 -4.48 -4.35
N PRO A 75 -9.86 -5.55 -3.57
CA PRO A 75 -9.08 -6.70 -4.03
C PRO A 75 -9.69 -7.40 -5.25
#